data_AF-A0A8T4FRE5-F1
#
_entry.id   AF-A0A8T4FRE5-F1
#
_cell.length_a   1.000
_cell.length_b   1.000
_cell.length_c   1.000
_cell.angle_alpha   90.00
_cell.angle_beta   90.00
_cell.angle_gamma   90.00
#
_symmetry.space_group_name_H-M   'P 1'
#
loop_
_entity.id
_entity.type
_entity.pdbx_description
1 polymer ?
#
loop_
_entity_poly.entity_id
_entity_poly.type
_entity_poly.pdbx_seq_one_letter_code
_entity_poly.pdbx_strand_id
1 'polypeptide(L)'
;MGDPKFSRRSYDTPSHPWQGERIKAEVVLVNQFGLKNKTEVWKAQSVLRNFRKQARELQALLRTGDAQAKRESDALIAKCGRMGVLP
;
A
#
# COMPACT_ATOMS: atom_id res chain seq x y z
N MET A 1 -25.18 -22.02 11.57
CA MET A 1 -25.10 -20.71 10.89
C MET A 1 -23.81 -20.06 11.35
N GLY A 2 -22.74 -20.15 10.54
CA GLY A 2 -21.35 -19.88 10.94
C GLY A 2 -20.92 -18.42 10.86
N ASP A 3 -19.71 -18.15 11.34
CA ASP A 3 -19.09 -16.82 11.38
C ASP A 3 -18.98 -16.16 9.99
N PRO A 4 -19.38 -14.88 9.85
CA PRO A 4 -19.23 -14.14 8.61
C PRO A 4 -17.75 -13.97 8.22
N LYS A 5 -17.31 -14.62 7.14
CA LYS A 5 -15.97 -14.38 6.57
C LYS A 5 -16.00 -13.24 5.57
N PHE A 6 -15.57 -12.05 6.00
CA PHE A 6 -15.42 -10.90 5.11
C PHE A 6 -14.13 -11.01 4.28
N SER A 7 -14.21 -11.66 3.12
CA SER A 7 -13.10 -11.71 2.16
C SER A 7 -12.88 -10.33 1.53
N ARG A 8 -11.66 -9.81 1.63
CA ARG A 8 -11.25 -8.55 1.00
C ARG A 8 -10.15 -8.81 -0.02
N ARG A 9 -10.17 -8.07 -1.13
CA ARG A 9 -9.12 -8.16 -2.16
C ARG A 9 -7.81 -7.63 -1.60
N SER A 10 -6.70 -8.30 -1.93
CA SER A 10 -5.36 -7.91 -1.48
C SER A 10 -4.65 -6.91 -2.40
N TYR A 11 -5.18 -6.71 -3.62
CA TYR A 11 -4.60 -5.81 -4.61
C TYR A 11 -5.68 -5.22 -5.52
N ASP A 12 -5.36 -4.08 -6.10
CA ASP A 12 -6.16 -3.42 -7.12
C ASP A 12 -5.56 -3.70 -8.50
N THR A 13 -6.41 -3.88 -9.52
CA THR A 13 -5.97 -4.02 -10.91
C THR A 13 -5.74 -2.65 -11.56
N PRO A 14 -4.78 -2.54 -12.49
CA PRO A 14 -4.60 -1.34 -13.29
C PRO A 14 -5.89 -0.90 -13.99
N SER A 15 -6.11 0.42 -14.09
CA SER A 15 -7.32 0.96 -14.71
C SER A 15 -7.44 0.60 -16.20
N HIS A 16 -6.31 0.51 -16.92
CA HIS A 16 -6.28 0.12 -18.31
C HIS A 16 -5.24 -1.00 -18.55
N PRO A 17 -5.63 -2.12 -19.18
CA PRO A 17 -4.71 -3.25 -19.37
C PRO A 17 -3.49 -2.92 -20.24
N TRP A 18 -3.67 -2.15 -21.31
CA TRP A 18 -2.70 -2.02 -22.41
C TRP A 18 -1.79 -0.79 -22.32
N GLN A 19 -1.37 -0.40 -21.13
CA GLN A 19 -0.44 0.72 -20.95
C GLN A 19 1.02 0.27 -21.10
N GLY A 20 1.64 0.61 -22.22
CA GLY A 20 3.00 0.17 -22.57
C GLY A 20 4.07 0.56 -21.55
N GLU A 21 4.06 1.81 -21.07
CA GLU A 21 5.01 2.29 -20.06
C GLU A 21 4.92 1.53 -18.75
N ARG A 22 3.69 1.34 -18.24
CA ARG A 22 3.40 0.54 -17.04
C ARG A 22 3.90 -0.89 -17.20
N ILE A 23 3.58 -1.53 -18.33
CA ILE A 23 3.97 -2.92 -18.61
C ILE A 23 5.50 -3.05 -18.62
N LYS A 24 6.22 -2.12 -19.24
CA LYS A 24 7.69 -2.12 -19.27
C LYS A 24 8.27 -1.97 -17.85
N ALA A 25 7.77 -1.02 -17.07
CA ALA A 25 8.23 -0.81 -15.70
C ALA A 25 7.98 -2.04 -14.80
N GLU A 26 6.80 -2.66 -14.90
CA GLU A 26 6.48 -3.88 -14.16
C GLU A 26 7.37 -5.06 -14.54
N VAL A 27 7.69 -5.23 -15.83
CA VAL A 27 8.56 -6.32 -16.29
C VAL A 27 9.98 -6.16 -15.73
N VAL A 28 10.51 -4.94 -15.70
CA VAL A 28 11.82 -4.65 -15.09
C VAL A 28 11.83 -5.06 -13.61
N LEU A 29 10.80 -4.70 -12.85
CA LEU A 29 10.68 -5.06 -11.44
C LEU A 29 10.55 -6.58 -11.22
N VAL A 30 9.72 -7.24 -12.03
CA VAL A 30 9.55 -8.70 -11.96
C VAL A 30 10.88 -9.41 -12.19
N ASN A 31 11.65 -8.97 -13.19
CA ASN A 31 12.95 -9.56 -13.51
C ASN A 31 14.00 -9.27 -12.42
N GLN A 32 14.03 -8.04 -11.89
CA GLN A 32 15.00 -7.64 -10.87
C GLN A 32 14.83 -8.43 -9.56
N PHE A 33 13.58 -8.67 -9.14
CA PHE A 33 13.27 -9.35 -7.88
C PHE A 33 12.88 -10.82 -8.03
N GLY A 34 12.87 -11.36 -9.26
CA GLY A 34 12.54 -12.77 -9.53
C GLY A 34 11.09 -13.15 -9.19
N LEU A 35 10.14 -12.23 -9.39
CA LEU A 35 8.75 -12.43 -9.01
C LEU A 35 8.04 -13.41 -9.95
N LYS A 36 7.08 -14.18 -9.44
CA LYS A 36 6.37 -15.19 -10.26
C LYS A 36 5.41 -14.54 -11.27
N ASN A 37 4.75 -13.46 -10.85
CA ASN A 37 3.74 -12.78 -11.66
C ASN A 37 3.61 -11.30 -11.31
N LYS A 38 2.91 -10.55 -12.16
CA LYS A 38 2.64 -9.12 -11.94
C LYS A 38 1.71 -8.85 -10.74
N THR A 39 0.96 -9.86 -10.28
CA THR A 39 0.08 -9.69 -9.13
C THR A 39 0.86 -9.43 -7.83
N GLU A 40 2.08 -9.95 -7.73
CA GLU A 40 2.97 -9.66 -6.60
C GLU A 40 3.39 -8.20 -6.58
N VAL A 41 3.71 -7.63 -7.75
CA VAL A 41 3.97 -6.20 -7.90
C VAL A 41 2.73 -5.38 -7.51
N TRP A 42 1.54 -5.76 -7.97
CA TRP A 42 0.30 -5.04 -7.63
C TRP A 42 -0.04 -5.12 -6.15
N LYS A 43 0.20 -6.26 -5.47
CA LYS A 43 0.04 -6.36 -4.01
C LYS A 43 0.97 -5.40 -3.28
N ALA A 44 2.24 -5.36 -3.65
CA ALA A 44 3.21 -4.44 -3.06
C ALA A 44 2.82 -2.97 -3.28
N GLN A 45 2.40 -2.62 -4.51
CA GLN A 45 1.91 -1.28 -4.85
C GLN A 45 0.65 -0.91 -4.06
N SER A 46 -0.31 -1.82 -3.91
CA SER A 46 -1.53 -1.60 -3.11
C SER A 46 -1.21 -1.34 -1.63
N VAL A 47 -0.27 -2.10 -1.04
CA VAL A 47 0.18 -1.88 0.34
C VAL A 47 0.80 -0.48 0.49
N LEU A 48 1.69 -0.09 -0.43
CA LEU A 48 2.31 1.24 -0.43
C LEU A 48 1.26 2.36 -0.60
N ARG A 49 0.29 2.16 -1.50
CA ARG A 49 -0.80 3.10 -1.71
C ARG A 49 -1.63 3.30 -0.44
N ASN A 50 -1.91 2.24 0.30
CA ASN A 50 -2.64 2.30 1.56
C ASN A 50 -1.87 3.13 2.61
N PHE A 51 -0.56 2.91 2.77
CA PHE A 51 0.25 3.73 3.67
C PHE A 51 0.25 5.20 3.28
N ARG A 52 0.40 5.51 1.99
CA ARG A 52 0.36 6.90 1.50
C ARG A 52 -1.02 7.55 1.66
N LYS A 53 -2.10 6.78 1.53
CA LYS A 53 -3.46 7.26 1.77
C LYS A 53 -3.64 7.59 3.26
N GLN A 54 -3.31 6.65 4.14
CA GLN A 54 -3.39 6.86 5.59
C GLN A 54 -2.54 8.05 6.04
N ALA A 55 -1.32 8.18 5.54
CA ALA A 55 -0.45 9.32 5.84
C ALA A 55 -1.07 10.67 5.43
N ARG A 56 -1.69 10.77 4.25
CA ARG A 56 -2.37 12.00 3.79
C ARG A 56 -3.58 12.36 4.66
N GLU A 57 -4.39 11.36 5.02
CA GLU A 57 -5.56 11.55 5.88
C GLU A 57 -5.13 12.02 7.27
N LEU A 58 -4.15 11.35 7.88
CA LEU A 58 -3.59 11.73 9.18
C LEU A 58 -2.97 13.13 9.15
N GLN A 59 -2.23 13.48 8.10
CA GLN A 59 -1.64 14.81 7.97
C GLN A 59 -2.70 15.91 7.88
N ALA A 60 -3.84 15.65 7.23
CA ALA A 60 -4.96 16.58 7.21
C ALA A 60 -5.60 16.73 8.60
N LEU A 61 -5.85 15.62 9.30
CA LEU A 61 -6.45 15.62 10.64
C LEU A 61 -5.55 16.25 11.71
N LEU A 62 -4.23 16.08 11.59
CA LEU A 62 -3.25 16.73 12.46
C LEU A 62 -3.34 18.27 12.42
N ARG A 63 -3.68 18.85 11.26
CA ARG A 63 -3.90 20.30 11.13
C ARG A 63 -5.13 20.77 11.90
N THR A 64 -6.13 19.91 12.05
CA THR A 64 -7.36 20.18 12.81
C THR A 64 -7.15 20.01 14.33
N GLY A 65 -5.99 19.51 14.76
CA GLY A 65 -5.64 19.37 16.18
C GLY A 65 -6.17 18.11 16.86
N ASP A 66 -6.57 17.08 16.09
CA ASP A 66 -7.07 15.82 16.64
C ASP A 66 -5.95 15.04 17.37
N ALA A 67 -6.21 14.67 18.63
CA ALA A 67 -5.29 13.88 19.45
C ALA A 67 -5.18 12.43 18.96
N GLN A 68 -6.21 11.89 18.33
CA GLN A 68 -6.20 10.53 17.79
C GLN A 68 -5.27 10.43 16.58
N ALA A 69 -5.26 11.46 15.72
CA ALA A 69 -4.42 11.51 14.54
C ALA A 69 -2.91 11.45 14.89
N LYS A 70 -2.50 12.05 16.01
CA LYS A 70 -1.11 11.95 16.52
C LYS A 70 -0.73 10.51 16.83
N ARG A 71 -1.54 9.81 17.62
CA ARG A 71 -1.30 8.42 18.01
C ARG A 71 -1.22 7.49 16.79
N GLU A 72 -2.13 7.67 15.84
CA GLU A 72 -2.14 6.88 14.61
C GLU A 72 -0.96 7.19 13.69
N SER A 73 -0.50 8.44 13.66
CA SER A 73 0.70 8.82 12.92
C SER A 73 1.97 8.18 13.50
N ASP A 74 2.13 8.19 14.82
CA ASP A 74 3.26 7.53 15.50
C ASP A 74 3.23 6.02 15.26
N ALA A 75 2.05 5.40 15.32
CA ALA A 75 1.87 3.99 15.04
C ALA A 75 2.22 3.63 13.58
N LEU A 76 1.87 4.49 12.62
CA LEU A 76 2.19 4.31 11.21
C LEU A 76 3.71 4.40 10.98
N ILE A 77 4.39 5.37 11.59
CA ILE A 77 5.85 5.53 11.52
C ILE A 77 6.54 4.30 12.14
N ALA A 78 6.13 3.89 13.35
CA ALA A 78 6.68 2.73 14.03
C ALA A 78 6.47 1.42 13.24
N LYS A 79 5.34 1.30 12.51
CA LYS A 79 5.11 0.16 11.61
C LYS A 79 6.08 0.19 10.42
N CYS A 80 6.28 1.35 9.80
CA CYS A 80 7.19 1.50 8.66
C CYS A 80 8.65 1.26 9.05
N GLY A 81 9.09 1.72 10.24
CA GLY A 81 10.41 1.44 10.79
C GLY A 81 10.62 -0.05 11.09
N ARG A 82 9.62 -0.73 11.68
CA ARG A 82 9.68 -2.20 11.90
C ARG A 82 9.78 -3.00 10.60
N MET A 83 9.20 -2.50 9.51
CA MET A 83 9.33 -3.13 8.19
C MET A 83 10.60 -2.73 7.44
N GLY A 84 11.43 -1.82 7.99
CA GLY A 84 12.65 -1.32 7.34
C GLY A 84 12.40 -0.44 6.12
N VAL A 85 11.19 0.13 5.98
CA VAL A 85 10.82 1.01 4.85
C VAL A 85 11.24 2.47 5.11
N LEU A 86 11.37 2.83 6.39
CA LEU A 86 11.92 4.11 6.84
C LEU A 86 13.15 3.84 7.71
N PRO A 87 14.24 4.63 7.56
CA PRO A 87 15.38 4.59 8.46
C PRO A 87 15.03 5.08 9.86
#